data_AF-A0A3S9VF12-F1
#
_entry.id   AF-A0A3S9VF12-F1
#
_cell.length_a   1.000
_cell.length_b   1.000
_cell.length_c   1.000
_cell.angle_alpha   90.00
_cell.angle_beta   90.00
_cell.angle_gamma   90.00
#
_symmetry.space_group_name_H-M   'P 1'
#
loop_
_entity.id
_entity.type
_entity.pdbx_description
1 polymer ?
#
loop_
_entity_poly.entity_id
_entity_poly.type
_entity_poly.pdbx_seq_one_letter_code
_entity_poly.pdbx_strand_id
1 'polypeptide(L)'
;MKAIRFHEFGAPEVLRYEDAPLAVASSRHEAFLRELGADEFIDYTQTKPEDDVRDVDLVVDAVGGPAASRFLQTIRPGGALFPIFPLGFAGHDEAAGRGVTVSATQVRSNGDQLAKLAQLLDSGAVRVAVDSTFPLSEAAAAHHRAEAGHIQGKIVLTIGAAADQSRDTGGPSSQWPPRVRGH
;
A
#
# COMPACT_ATOMS: atom_id res chain seq x y z
N MET A 1 -7.11 4.20 -5.57
CA MET A 1 -6.76 4.12 -4.14
C MET A 1 -5.88 5.31 -3.82
N LYS A 2 -5.57 5.56 -2.54
CA LYS A 2 -4.61 6.63 -2.18
C LYS A 2 -3.24 6.02 -1.90
N ALA A 3 -2.20 6.58 -2.50
CA ALA A 3 -0.81 6.30 -2.16
C ALA A 3 -0.22 7.52 -1.44
N ILE A 4 0.50 7.27 -0.35
CA ILE A 4 1.26 8.31 0.35
C ILE A 4 2.69 8.20 -0.13
N ARG A 5 3.18 9.26 -0.76
CA ARG A 5 4.55 9.35 -1.26
C ARG A 5 5.36 10.35 -0.44
N PHE A 6 6.60 9.97 -0.18
CA PHE A 6 7.64 10.88 0.27
C PHE A 6 8.55 11.17 -0.92
N HIS A 7 8.56 12.40 -1.41
CA HIS A 7 9.33 12.75 -2.61
C HIS A 7 10.81 12.95 -2.33
N GLU A 8 11.19 13.34 -1.11
CA GLU A 8 12.56 13.61 -0.69
C GLU A 8 12.76 13.32 0.81
N PHE A 9 14.01 13.22 1.24
CA PHE A 9 14.36 13.31 2.66
C PHE A 9 14.05 14.73 3.16
N GLY A 10 13.16 14.87 4.15
CA GLY A 10 12.82 16.19 4.66
C GLY A 10 11.69 16.23 5.67
N ALA A 11 11.40 17.46 6.06
CA ALA A 11 10.31 17.84 6.94
C ALA A 11 8.94 17.45 6.33
N PRO A 12 7.84 17.50 7.09
CA PRO A 12 6.54 16.97 6.74
C PRO A 12 5.94 17.49 5.42
N GLU A 13 6.47 18.57 4.86
CA GLU A 13 6.02 19.23 3.63
C GLU A 13 6.32 18.39 2.37
N VAL A 14 7.20 17.39 2.47
CA VAL A 14 7.53 16.47 1.36
C VAL A 14 6.54 15.31 1.22
N LEU A 15 5.59 15.18 2.15
CA LEU A 15 4.52 14.19 2.09
C LEU A 15 3.49 14.66 1.06
N ARG A 16 3.35 13.90 -0.03
CA ARG A 16 2.30 14.11 -1.03
C ARG A 16 1.33 12.94 -1.05
N TYR A 17 0.06 13.30 -1.23
CA TYR A 17 -1.03 12.36 -1.49
C TYR A 17 -1.24 12.29 -2.99
N GLU A 18 -1.13 11.09 -3.54
CA GLU A 18 -1.39 10.85 -4.95
C GLU A 18 -2.48 9.80 -5.09
N ASP A 19 -3.33 9.99 -6.09
CA ASP A 19 -4.25 8.96 -6.52
C ASP A 19 -3.45 7.86 -7.23
N ALA A 20 -3.63 6.62 -6.77
CA ALA A 20 -3.15 5.42 -7.41
C ALA A 20 -4.37 4.71 -8.03
N PRO A 21 -4.80 5.11 -9.24
CA PRO A 21 -6.01 4.57 -9.86
C PRO A 21 -5.83 3.10 -10.25
N LEU A 22 -4.62 2.69 -10.64
CA LEU A 22 -4.31 1.32 -11.06
C LEU A 22 -3.76 0.47 -9.91
N ALA A 23 -4.37 -0.68 -9.68
CA ALA A 23 -3.93 -1.68 -8.72
C ALA A 23 -3.50 -2.99 -9.41
N VAL A 24 -2.47 -3.64 -8.89
CA VAL A 24 -2.00 -4.95 -9.34
C VAL A 24 -2.02 -5.93 -8.18
N ALA A 25 -2.82 -6.99 -8.27
CA ALA A 25 -2.85 -8.09 -7.29
C ALA A 25 -3.52 -9.33 -7.90
N SER A 26 -3.54 -10.48 -7.21
CA SER A 26 -4.32 -11.64 -7.67
C SER A 26 -5.82 -11.37 -7.60
N SER A 27 -6.65 -11.93 -8.50
CA SER A 27 -8.11 -11.70 -8.61
C SER A 27 -8.89 -11.65 -7.30
N ARG A 28 -8.55 -12.50 -6.32
CA ARG A 28 -9.20 -12.52 -4.99
C ARG A 28 -9.19 -11.17 -4.25
N HIS A 29 -8.28 -10.27 -4.59
CA HIS A 29 -8.15 -8.96 -3.95
C HIS A 29 -8.83 -7.85 -4.73
N GLU A 30 -9.41 -8.12 -5.92
CA GLU A 30 -9.98 -7.08 -6.78
C GLU A 30 -11.08 -6.29 -6.06
N ALA A 31 -12.10 -6.99 -5.55
CA ALA A 31 -13.24 -6.35 -4.89
C ALA A 31 -12.80 -5.42 -3.74
N PHE A 32 -11.82 -5.89 -2.95
CA PHE A 32 -11.25 -5.12 -1.85
C PHE A 32 -10.45 -3.90 -2.34
N LEU A 33 -9.63 -4.03 -3.38
CA LEU A 33 -8.85 -2.91 -3.91
C LEU A 33 -9.75 -1.86 -4.59
N ARG A 34 -10.83 -2.31 -5.23
CA ARG A 34 -11.89 -1.45 -5.79
C ARG A 34 -12.58 -0.64 -4.70
N GLU A 35 -12.91 -1.30 -3.58
CA GLU A 35 -13.46 -0.66 -2.40
C GLU A 35 -12.49 0.40 -1.85
N LEU A 36 -11.18 0.11 -1.76
CA LEU A 36 -10.14 1.09 -1.42
C LEU A 36 -9.96 2.21 -2.47
N GLY A 37 -10.67 2.14 -3.59
CA GLY A 37 -10.77 3.17 -4.61
C GLY A 37 -9.93 2.93 -5.85
N ALA A 38 -9.47 1.70 -6.14
CA ALA A 38 -8.82 1.39 -7.41
C ALA A 38 -9.81 1.54 -8.57
N ASP A 39 -9.50 2.43 -9.51
CA ASP A 39 -10.29 2.67 -10.72
C ASP A 39 -9.95 1.65 -11.82
N GLU A 40 -8.73 1.13 -11.82
CA GLU A 40 -8.26 0.06 -12.70
C GLU A 40 -7.62 -1.08 -11.88
N PHE A 41 -7.70 -2.30 -12.40
CA PHE A 41 -7.19 -3.49 -11.72
C PHE A 41 -6.58 -4.46 -12.75
N ILE A 42 -5.38 -4.97 -12.45
CA ILE A 42 -4.69 -5.99 -13.25
C ILE A 42 -4.41 -7.20 -12.37
N ASP A 43 -4.84 -8.38 -12.85
CA ASP A 43 -4.48 -9.65 -12.24
C ASP A 43 -3.14 -10.17 -12.75
N TYR A 44 -2.10 -10.04 -11.92
CA TYR A 44 -0.75 -10.48 -12.28
C TYR A 44 -0.64 -12.00 -12.52
N THR A 45 -1.62 -12.78 -12.07
CA THR A 45 -1.66 -14.24 -12.29
C THR A 45 -2.19 -14.62 -13.67
N GLN A 46 -2.81 -13.66 -14.38
CA GLN A 46 -3.37 -13.85 -15.72
C GLN A 46 -2.57 -13.12 -16.79
N THR A 47 -2.13 -11.89 -16.51
CA THR A 47 -1.28 -11.11 -17.42
C THR A 47 -0.10 -10.52 -16.67
N LYS A 48 0.96 -10.17 -17.41
CA LYS A 48 2.09 -9.45 -16.85
C LYS A 48 1.79 -7.95 -16.91
N PRO A 49 1.70 -7.25 -15.77
CA PRO A 49 1.40 -5.81 -15.78
C PRO A 49 2.43 -5.02 -16.60
N GLU A 50 3.68 -5.48 -16.62
CA GLU A 50 4.75 -4.86 -17.41
C GLU A 50 4.60 -5.00 -18.93
N ASP A 51 3.68 -5.82 -19.43
CA ASP A 51 3.41 -5.95 -20.87
C ASP A 51 2.33 -4.95 -21.32
N ASP A 52 1.35 -4.68 -20.45
CA ASP A 52 0.15 -3.90 -20.78
C ASP A 52 0.23 -2.43 -20.31
N VAL A 53 1.01 -2.15 -19.26
CA VAL A 53 1.09 -0.81 -18.65
C VAL A 53 2.25 -0.01 -19.25
N ARG A 54 1.99 1.24 -19.63
CA ARG A 54 2.97 2.17 -20.20
C ARG A 54 2.75 3.58 -19.66
N ASP A 55 3.80 4.39 -19.79
CA ASP A 55 3.82 5.83 -19.52
C ASP A 55 3.36 6.27 -18.12
N VAL A 56 3.52 5.41 -17.11
CA VAL A 56 3.17 5.77 -15.73
C VAL A 56 4.22 6.68 -15.10
N ASP A 57 3.77 7.57 -14.23
CA ASP A 57 4.62 8.46 -13.44
C ASP A 57 5.40 7.73 -12.34
N LEU A 58 4.78 6.72 -11.75
CA LEU A 58 5.24 6.09 -10.54
C LEU A 58 4.80 4.63 -10.49
N VAL A 59 5.74 3.75 -10.12
CA VAL A 59 5.43 2.38 -9.68
C VAL A 59 5.82 2.23 -8.22
N VAL A 60 4.86 1.87 -7.38
CA VAL A 60 5.10 1.48 -5.98
C VAL A 60 5.07 -0.04 -5.90
N ASP A 61 6.24 -0.66 -5.78
CA ASP A 61 6.37 -2.12 -5.75
C ASP A 61 6.51 -2.63 -4.31
N ALA A 62 5.40 -3.14 -3.77
CA ALA A 62 5.35 -3.73 -2.43
C ALA A 62 6.05 -5.09 -2.33
N VAL A 63 6.25 -5.79 -3.46
CA VAL A 63 6.96 -7.07 -3.51
C VAL A 63 8.47 -6.83 -3.61
N GLY A 64 8.87 -5.90 -4.47
CA GLY A 64 10.25 -5.51 -4.69
C GLY A 64 11.14 -6.65 -5.18
N GLY A 65 12.40 -6.65 -4.73
CA GLY A 65 13.38 -7.69 -5.02
C GLY A 65 14.03 -7.60 -6.40
N PRO A 66 14.75 -8.65 -6.83
CA PRO A 66 15.45 -8.70 -8.11
C PRO A 66 14.55 -8.51 -9.34
N ALA A 67 13.27 -8.89 -9.22
CA ALA A 67 12.32 -8.80 -10.32
C ALA A 67 11.72 -7.39 -10.50
N ALA A 68 12.01 -6.42 -9.62
CA ALA A 68 11.41 -5.09 -9.70
C ALA A 68 11.84 -4.31 -10.96
N SER A 69 12.98 -4.65 -11.59
CA SER A 69 13.44 -4.02 -12.84
C SER A 69 12.48 -4.21 -14.00
N ARG A 70 11.63 -5.25 -13.98
CA ARG A 70 10.60 -5.48 -15.02
C ARG A 70 9.65 -4.29 -15.19
N PHE A 71 9.48 -3.48 -14.15
CA PHE A 71 8.62 -2.30 -14.21
C PHE A 71 9.30 -1.06 -14.81
N LEU A 72 10.62 -1.06 -15.03
CA LEU A 72 11.30 0.10 -15.60
C LEU A 72 10.77 0.49 -16.99
N GLN A 73 10.30 -0.49 -17.76
CA GLN A 73 9.71 -0.27 -19.09
C GLN A 73 8.29 0.31 -19.06
N THR A 74 7.61 0.29 -17.91
CA THR A 74 6.26 0.86 -17.79
C THR A 74 6.29 2.34 -17.45
N ILE A 75 7.43 2.83 -16.95
CA ILE A 75 7.60 4.17 -16.39
C ILE A 75 8.11 5.12 -17.48
N ARG A 76 7.47 6.30 -17.60
CA ARG A 76 7.92 7.34 -18.54
C ARG A 76 9.26 7.95 -18.11
N PRO A 77 10.06 8.52 -19.03
CA PRO A 77 11.24 9.30 -18.67
C PRO A 77 10.89 10.40 -17.66
N GLY A 78 11.70 10.54 -16.60
CA GLY A 78 11.43 11.44 -15.47
C GLY A 78 10.50 10.88 -14.39
N GLY A 79 9.93 9.69 -14.60
CA GLY A 79 9.14 8.97 -13.60
C GLY A 79 10.00 8.25 -12.55
N ALA A 80 9.35 7.51 -11.66
CA ALA A 80 10.04 6.83 -10.56
C ALA A 80 9.57 5.38 -10.30
N LEU A 81 10.52 4.53 -9.91
CA LEU A 81 10.28 3.21 -9.34
C LEU A 81 10.58 3.27 -7.84
N PHE A 82 9.62 2.83 -7.03
CA PHE A 82 9.71 2.80 -5.57
C PHE A 82 9.51 1.36 -5.05
N PRO A 83 10.59 0.57 -4.93
CA PRO A 83 10.51 -0.75 -4.33
C PRO A 83 10.51 -0.63 -2.80
N ILE A 84 9.48 -1.14 -2.14
CA ILE A 84 9.40 -1.19 -0.66
C ILE A 84 10.42 -2.19 -0.12
N PHE A 85 10.67 -3.29 -0.85
CA PHE A 85 11.73 -4.24 -0.54
C PHE A 85 12.85 -4.15 -1.58
N PRO A 86 13.89 -3.31 -1.36
CA PRO A 86 14.89 -3.03 -2.40
C PRO A 86 15.99 -4.08 -2.54
N LEU A 87 16.07 -5.07 -1.65
CA LEU A 87 17.19 -6.02 -1.62
C LEU A 87 17.25 -6.86 -2.91
N GLY A 88 18.42 -6.90 -3.53
CA GLY A 88 18.66 -7.66 -4.76
C GLY A 88 18.24 -6.96 -6.04
N PHE A 89 17.74 -5.73 -5.99
CA PHE A 89 17.52 -4.92 -7.18
C PHE A 89 18.85 -4.55 -7.85
N ALA A 90 18.99 -4.85 -9.15
CA ALA A 90 20.20 -4.60 -9.93
C ALA A 90 19.97 -3.70 -11.16
N GLY A 91 18.76 -3.15 -11.33
CA GLY A 91 18.37 -2.38 -12.52
C GLY A 91 18.78 -0.90 -12.51
N HIS A 92 19.80 -0.50 -11.74
CA HIS A 92 20.17 0.91 -11.58
C HIS A 92 20.68 1.55 -12.89
N ASP A 93 21.54 0.85 -13.63
CA ASP A 93 22.07 1.36 -14.90
C ASP A 93 20.99 1.46 -15.97
N GLU A 94 20.07 0.48 -16.02
CA GLU A 94 18.91 0.52 -16.91
C GLU A 94 17.99 1.70 -16.56
N ALA A 95 17.70 1.90 -15.27
CA ALA A 95 16.88 3.01 -14.81
C ALA A 95 17.49 4.35 -15.18
N ALA A 96 18.80 4.52 -14.96
CA ALA A 96 19.53 5.72 -15.35
C ALA A 96 19.46 5.97 -16.87
N GLY A 97 19.68 4.92 -17.68
CA GLY A 97 19.57 5.00 -19.14
C GLY A 97 18.16 5.38 -19.64
N ARG A 98 17.12 5.04 -18.89
CA ARG A 98 15.72 5.42 -19.17
C ARG A 98 15.30 6.77 -18.55
N GLY A 99 16.17 7.41 -17.76
CA GLY A 99 15.83 8.61 -17.00
C GLY A 99 14.79 8.36 -15.90
N VAL A 100 14.75 7.14 -15.35
CA VAL A 100 13.85 6.74 -14.27
C VAL A 100 14.58 6.83 -12.92
N THR A 101 13.96 7.49 -11.94
CA THR A 101 14.49 7.55 -10.58
C THR A 101 14.13 6.28 -9.83
N VAL A 102 15.11 5.56 -9.28
CA VAL A 102 14.84 4.47 -8.34
C VAL A 102 15.09 4.96 -6.93
N SER A 103 14.06 4.95 -6.09
CA SER A 103 14.16 5.39 -4.70
C SER A 103 13.56 4.34 -3.78
N ALA A 104 14.34 3.89 -2.81
CA ALA A 104 13.87 2.99 -1.77
C ALA A 104 13.88 3.73 -0.43
N THR A 105 12.79 3.62 0.32
CA THR A 105 12.72 4.26 1.65
C THR A 105 13.46 3.43 2.68
N GLN A 106 14.36 4.09 3.42
CA GLN A 106 14.76 3.63 4.74
C GLN A 106 13.76 4.15 5.77
N VAL A 107 13.14 3.24 6.53
CA VAL A 107 12.24 3.64 7.62
C VAL A 107 13.04 4.43 8.66
N ARG A 108 12.47 5.58 9.05
CA ARG A 108 12.97 6.47 10.09
C ARG A 108 11.81 6.97 10.91
N SER A 109 12.02 7.12 12.21
CA SER A 109 11.04 7.77 13.09
C SER A 109 10.96 9.26 12.73
N ASN A 110 9.77 9.73 12.35
CA ASN A 110 9.49 11.14 12.11
C ASN A 110 8.15 11.49 12.74
N GLY A 111 8.18 12.18 13.88
CA GLY A 111 6.99 12.50 14.66
C GLY A 111 6.01 13.40 13.92
N ASP A 112 6.51 14.37 13.15
CA ASP A 112 5.66 15.33 12.46
C ASP A 112 4.94 14.68 11.26
N GLN A 113 5.61 13.77 10.54
CA GLN A 113 4.97 12.96 9.50
C GLN A 113 3.91 12.03 10.08
N LEU A 114 4.17 11.42 11.25
CA LEU A 114 3.19 10.60 11.96
C LEU A 114 1.99 11.44 12.43
N ALA A 115 2.20 12.68 12.88
CA ALA A 115 1.12 13.59 13.27
C ALA A 115 0.22 13.95 12.08
N LYS A 116 0.80 14.17 10.88
CA LYS A 116 0.00 14.36 9.65
C LYS A 116 -0.78 13.11 9.28
N LEU A 117 -0.18 11.93 9.38
CA LEU A 117 -0.87 10.67 9.14
C LEU A 117 -2.04 10.47 10.12
N ALA A 118 -1.88 10.84 11.38
CA ALA A 118 -2.95 10.79 12.37
C ALA A 118 -4.16 11.66 11.95
N GLN A 119 -3.92 12.89 11.48
CA GLN A 119 -5.00 13.77 10.99
C GLN A 119 -5.78 13.16 9.80
N LEU A 120 -5.11 12.41 8.92
CA LEU A 120 -5.80 11.70 7.84
C LEU A 120 -6.66 10.55 8.33
N LEU A 121 -6.17 9.83 9.34
CA LEU A 121 -6.91 8.73 9.97
C LEU A 121 -8.15 9.31 10.66
N ASP A 122 -7.99 10.40 11.41
CA ASP A 122 -9.08 11.09 12.12
C ASP A 122 -10.14 11.65 11.15
N SER A 123 -9.73 12.19 10.01
CA SER A 123 -10.65 12.67 8.97
C SER A 123 -11.30 11.55 8.15
N GLY A 124 -10.82 10.30 8.29
CA GLY A 124 -11.27 9.16 7.50
C GLY A 124 -10.79 9.17 6.04
N ALA A 125 -9.90 10.09 5.67
CA ALA A 125 -9.27 10.14 4.35
C ALA A 125 -8.32 8.95 4.12
N VAL A 126 -7.71 8.44 5.21
CA VAL A 126 -7.01 7.17 5.24
C VAL A 126 -7.71 6.26 6.23
N ARG A 127 -7.85 4.98 5.87
CA ARG A 127 -8.44 3.95 6.73
C ARG A 127 -7.50 2.76 6.80
N VAL A 128 -7.43 2.14 7.98
CA VAL A 128 -6.69 0.91 8.18
C VAL A 128 -7.60 -0.26 7.86
N ALA A 129 -7.26 -1.04 6.85
CA ALA A 129 -7.89 -2.33 6.64
C ALA A 129 -7.39 -3.32 7.70
N VAL A 130 -8.31 -3.87 8.48
CA VAL A 130 -8.02 -4.88 9.51
C VAL A 130 -8.53 -6.21 9.00
N ASP A 131 -7.63 -7.19 8.93
CA ASP A 131 -7.94 -8.57 8.55
C ASP A 131 -8.56 -9.31 9.75
N SER A 132 -7.89 -9.21 10.90
CA SER A 132 -8.25 -9.94 12.11
C SER A 132 -7.66 -9.26 13.34
N THR A 133 -8.31 -9.49 14.48
CA THR A 133 -7.91 -8.94 15.77
C THR A 133 -7.82 -10.07 16.78
N PHE A 134 -6.71 -10.13 17.51
CA PHE A 134 -6.48 -11.11 18.58
C PHE A 134 -6.06 -10.38 19.86
N PRO A 135 -6.41 -10.87 21.06
CA PRO A 135 -5.73 -10.41 22.26
C PRO A 135 -4.24 -10.77 22.19
N LEU A 136 -3.37 -9.98 22.82
CA LEU A 136 -1.94 -10.25 22.88
C LEU A 136 -1.63 -11.66 23.44
N SER A 137 -2.48 -12.18 24.32
CA SER A 137 -2.40 -13.55 24.84
C SER A 137 -2.54 -14.65 23.77
N GLU A 138 -3.15 -14.32 22.63
CA GLU A 138 -3.34 -15.21 21.48
C GLU A 138 -2.39 -14.89 20.33
N ALA A 139 -1.24 -14.26 20.60
CA ALA A 139 -0.24 -13.95 19.58
C ALA A 139 0.15 -15.18 18.72
N ALA A 140 0.19 -16.38 19.30
CA ALA A 140 0.44 -17.61 18.53
C ALA A 140 -0.62 -17.86 17.45
N ALA A 141 -1.92 -17.66 17.77
CA ALA A 141 -2.99 -17.78 16.79
C ALA A 141 -2.91 -16.69 15.72
N ALA A 142 -2.56 -15.46 16.09
CA ALA A 142 -2.29 -14.37 15.15
C ALA A 142 -1.14 -14.72 14.18
N HIS A 143 -0.07 -15.35 14.68
CA HIS A 143 1.02 -15.84 13.84
C HIS A 143 0.58 -16.95 12.89
N HIS A 144 -0.19 -17.94 13.36
CA HIS A 144 -0.74 -18.98 12.49
C HIS A 144 -1.66 -18.39 11.41
N ARG A 145 -2.48 -17.39 11.74
CA ARG A 145 -3.27 -16.64 10.75
C ARG A 145 -2.37 -15.97 9.71
N ALA A 146 -1.24 -15.41 10.14
CA ALA A 146 -0.30 -14.77 9.23
C ALA A 146 0.39 -15.78 8.29
N GLU A 147 0.82 -16.92 8.84
CA GLU A 147 1.48 -18.02 8.12
C GLU A 147 0.58 -18.68 7.07
N ALA A 148 -0.73 -18.73 7.31
CA ALA A 148 -1.70 -19.21 6.33
C ALA A 148 -1.75 -18.34 5.04
N GLY A 149 -1.13 -17.15 5.08
CA GLY A 149 -1.05 -16.24 3.94
C GLY A 149 -2.36 -15.52 3.64
N HIS A 150 -2.38 -14.82 2.50
CA HIS A 150 -3.59 -14.20 1.93
C HIS A 150 -4.32 -13.23 2.88
N ILE A 151 -3.56 -12.56 3.74
CA ILE A 151 -4.06 -11.53 4.64
C ILE A 151 -4.56 -10.34 3.81
N GLN A 152 -5.73 -9.82 4.14
CA GLN A 152 -6.24 -8.57 3.57
C GLN A 152 -6.20 -7.47 4.63
N GLY A 153 -5.10 -6.71 4.64
CA GLY A 153 -4.88 -5.65 5.62
C GLY A 153 -3.93 -6.06 6.74
N LYS A 154 -4.24 -5.65 7.98
CA LYS A 154 -3.39 -5.86 9.15
C LYS A 154 -4.04 -6.82 10.15
N ILE A 155 -3.20 -7.63 10.79
CA ILE A 155 -3.57 -8.36 12.01
C ILE A 155 -3.26 -7.45 13.20
N VAL A 156 -4.24 -7.23 14.07
CA VAL A 156 -4.13 -6.34 15.23
C VAL A 156 -4.03 -7.17 16.51
N LEU A 157 -3.07 -6.84 17.37
CA LEU A 157 -2.99 -7.39 18.72
C LEU A 157 -3.48 -6.36 19.74
N THR A 158 -4.47 -6.72 20.55
CA THR A 158 -5.01 -5.85 21.60
C THR A 158 -4.32 -6.10 22.94
N ILE A 159 -4.04 -5.03 23.67
CA ILE A 159 -3.39 -5.07 24.99
C ILE A 159 -4.37 -4.53 26.03
N GLY A 160 -4.69 -5.34 27.04
CA GLY A 160 -5.67 -5.03 28.10
C GLY A 160 -6.65 -6.18 28.33
N ALA A 161 -7.34 -6.19 29.48
CA ALA A 161 -8.36 -7.21 29.76
C ALA A 161 -9.41 -7.20 28.65
N ALA A 162 -9.85 -8.39 28.21
CA ALA A 162 -10.85 -8.58 27.17
C ALA A 162 -12.04 -7.64 27.41
N ALA A 163 -12.05 -6.52 26.70
CA ALA A 163 -13.15 -5.59 26.74
C ALA A 163 -14.27 -6.25 25.95
N ASP A 164 -15.28 -6.68 26.71
CA ASP A 164 -16.67 -6.84 26.32
C ASP A 164 -16.94 -6.59 24.83
N GLN A 165 -17.35 -7.65 24.13
CA GLN A 165 -17.76 -7.67 22.72
C GLN A 165 -19.03 -6.82 22.45
N SER A 166 -19.41 -5.93 23.37
CA SER A 166 -20.54 -5.01 23.30
C SER A 166 -20.16 -3.58 22.89
N ARG A 167 -18.86 -3.23 22.88
CA ARG A 167 -18.42 -2.01 22.17
C ARG A 167 -18.33 -2.37 20.70
N ASP A 168 -19.41 -2.08 20.00
CA ASP A 168 -19.58 -2.09 18.56
C ASP A 168 -18.35 -1.50 17.85
N THR A 169 -17.30 -2.31 17.68
CA THR A 169 -16.32 -2.15 16.62
C THR A 169 -17.06 -2.61 15.38
N GLY A 170 -17.73 -1.65 14.73
CA GLY A 170 -18.67 -1.85 13.65
C GLY A 170 -18.46 -3.18 12.95
N GLY A 171 -19.46 -4.06 13.07
CA GLY A 171 -19.54 -5.28 12.28
C GLY A 171 -19.25 -4.99 10.80
N PRO A 172 -18.92 -6.00 9.98
CA PRO A 172 -18.45 -5.79 8.62
C PRO A 172 -19.40 -4.83 7.90
N SER A 173 -19.00 -3.57 7.80
CA SER A 173 -19.80 -2.55 7.15
C SER A 173 -19.63 -2.83 5.67
N SER A 174 -20.46 -3.76 5.17
CA SER A 174 -20.54 -4.19 3.78
C SER A 174 -20.95 -3.07 2.82
N GLN A 175 -20.99 -1.82 3.30
CA GLN A 175 -21.34 -0.64 2.54
C GLN A 175 -20.37 0.50 2.87
N TRP A 176 -19.32 0.55 2.07
CA TRP A 176 -18.53 1.75 1.81
C TRP A 176 -19.46 2.94 1.52
N PRO A 177 -19.33 4.09 2.19
CA PRO A 177 -20.13 5.27 1.85
C PRO A 177 -19.84 5.70 0.41
N PRO A 178 -20.87 6.03 -0.40
CA PRO A 178 -20.67 6.38 -1.80
C PRO A 178 -19.74 7.58 -1.96
N ARG A 179 -18.95 7.56 -3.05
CA ARG A 179 -17.96 8.59 -3.38
C ARG A 179 -18.60 9.99 -3.29
N VAL A 180 -18.02 10.88 -2.50
CA VAL A 180 -18.20 12.32 -2.68
C VAL A 180 -17.23 12.73 -3.79
N ARG A 181 -17.73 12.90 -5.02
CA ARG A 181 -16.94 13.53 -6.08
C ARG A 181 -16.80 15.01 -5.74
N GLY A 182 -15.59 15.46 -5.44
CA GLY A 182 -15.26 16.88 -5.40
C GLY A 182 -15.31 17.47 -6.81
N HIS A 183 -15.93 18.64 -6.93
CA HIS A 183 -15.95 19.46 -8.13
C HIS A 183 -14.61 20.13 -8.39
#